data_AF-A0A510IH61-F1
#
_entry.id   AF-A0A510IH61-F1
#
_cell.length_a   1.000
_cell.length_b   1.000
_cell.length_c   1.000
_cell.angle_alpha   90.00
_cell.angle_beta   90.00
_cell.angle_gamma   90.00
#
_symmetry.space_group_name_H-M   'P 1'
#
loop_
_entity.id
_entity.type
_entity.pdbx_description
1 polymer ?
#
loop_
_entity_poly.entity_id
_entity_poly.type
_entity_poly.pdbx_seq_one_letter_code
_entity_poly.pdbx_strand_id
1 'polypeptide(L)' 'MAAWNKGKRVGQKKAFKLEDIWRIRIRLELEERLFELALFNLAIDSKLRACDLRNLKVQDVSRS' A
#
# COMPACT_ATOMS: atom_id res chain seq x y z
N MET A 1 -12.92 -12.95 13.93
CA MET A 1 -13.10 -13.01 12.46
C MET A 1 -11.96 -13.81 11.85
N ALA A 2 -12.23 -14.99 11.29
CA ALA A 2 -11.20 -15.77 10.60
C ALA A 2 -10.97 -15.19 9.19
N ALA A 3 -9.71 -15.10 8.75
CA ALA A 3 -9.40 -14.68 7.40
C ALA A 3 -10.05 -15.63 6.39
N TRP A 4 -10.72 -15.09 5.36
CA TRP A 4 -11.48 -15.86 4.36
C TRP A 4 -10.67 -16.93 3.62
N ASN A 5 -9.35 -16.80 3.63
CA ASN A 5 -8.37 -17.67 2.98
C ASN A 5 -7.61 -18.58 3.95
N LYS A 6 -7.98 -18.66 5.23
CA LYS A 6 -7.30 -19.54 6.20
C LYS A 6 -7.36 -21.00 5.74
N GLY A 7 -6.21 -21.64 5.57
CA GLY A 7 -6.09 -23.02 5.07
C GLY A 7 -6.18 -23.19 3.55
N LYS A 8 -6.37 -22.10 2.77
CA LYS A 8 -6.40 -22.14 1.30
C LYS A 8 -5.08 -21.62 0.74
N ARG A 9 -4.42 -22.41 -0.13
CA ARG A 9 -3.30 -21.89 -0.96
C ARG A 9 -3.87 -20.98 -2.03
N VAL A 10 -3.96 -19.69 -1.72
CA VAL A 10 -4.26 -18.66 -2.72
C VAL A 10 -3.00 -18.42 -3.53
N GLY A 11 -3.11 -18.54 -4.86
CA GLY A 11 -2.02 -18.25 -5.78
C GLY A 11 -1.61 -16.77 -5.77
N GLN A 12 -0.63 -16.43 -6.60
CA GLN A 12 -0.17 -15.06 -6.75
C GLN A 12 -1.33 -14.15 -7.16
N LYS A 13 -1.58 -13.08 -6.41
CA LYS A 13 -2.52 -12.04 -6.82
C LYS A 13 -1.97 -11.31 -8.05
N LYS A 14 -2.85 -10.96 -8.98
CA LYS A 14 -2.48 -10.16 -10.14
C LYS A 14 -1.92 -8.81 -9.67
N ALA A 15 -0.83 -8.36 -10.30
CA ALA A 15 -0.33 -7.01 -10.10
C ALA A 15 -1.36 -5.97 -10.55
N PHE A 16 -1.34 -4.80 -9.94
CA PHE A 16 -2.19 -3.69 -10.35
C PHE A 16 -1.84 -3.22 -11.76
N LYS A 17 -2.86 -2.82 -12.54
CA LYS A 17 -2.63 -2.04 -13.76
C LYS A 17 -2.36 -0.59 -13.40
N LEU A 18 -1.74 0.15 -14.31
CA LEU A 18 -1.53 1.60 -14.16
C LEU A 18 -2.86 2.33 -13.88
N GLU A 19 -3.92 1.98 -14.60
CA GLU A 19 -5.26 2.53 -14.40
C GLU A 19 -5.80 2.31 -12.98
N ASP A 20 -5.53 1.15 -12.37
CA ASP A 20 -5.97 0.84 -11.01
C ASP A 20 -5.24 1.73 -9.99
N ILE A 21 -3.93 1.94 -10.20
CA ILE A 21 -3.10 2.80 -9.35
C ILE A 21 -3.60 4.24 -9.41
N TRP A 22 -3.84 4.76 -10.62
CA TRP A 22 -4.39 6.10 -10.82
C TRP A 22 -5.75 6.28 -10.15
N ARG A 23 -6.65 5.31 -10.31
CA ARG A 23 -7.98 5.35 -9.70
C ARG A 23 -7.91 5.40 -8.17
N ILE A 24 -7.04 4.60 -7.56
CA ILE A 24 -6.84 4.59 -6.11
C ILE A 24 -6.26 5.93 -5.65
N ARG A 25 -5.23 6.44 -6.34
CA ARG A 25 -4.59 7.72 -6.01
C ARG A 25 -5.59 8.87 -6.02
N ILE A 26 -6.34 9.04 -7.11
CA ILE A 26 -7.35 10.09 -7.26
C ILE A 26 -8.40 9.99 -6.15
N ARG A 27 -8.84 8.78 -5.80
CA ARG A 27 -9.84 8.61 -4.74
C ARG A 27 -9.32 9.07 -3.37
N LEU A 28 -8.06 8.77 -3.04
CA LEU A 28 -7.43 9.21 -1.80
C LEU A 28 -7.20 10.73 -1.78
N GLU A 29 -6.84 11.32 -2.91
CA GLU A 29 -6.70 12.77 -3.07
C GLU A 29 -8.02 13.51 -2.87
N LEU A 30 -9.11 13.04 -3.51
CA LEU A 30 -10.44 13.63 -3.38
C LEU A 30 -11.03 13.50 -1.97
N GLU A 31 -10.64 12.46 -1.23
CA GLU A 31 -11.03 12.25 0.17
C GLU A 31 -10.07 12.94 1.17
N GLU A 32 -9.08 13.70 0.68
CA GLU A 32 -8.05 14.37 1.49
C GLU A 32 -7.30 13.44 2.47
N ARG A 33 -7.17 12.16 2.10
CA ARG A 33 -6.52 11.13 2.92
C ARG A 33 -5.01 11.12 2.76
N LEU A 34 -4.37 12.17 3.26
CA LEU A 34 -2.94 12.45 3.06
C LEU A 34 -2.02 11.32 3.53
N PHE A 35 -2.29 10.74 4.71
CA PHE A 35 -1.46 9.66 5.26
C PHE A 35 -1.52 8.41 4.36
N GLU A 36 -2.71 8.01 3.95
CA GLU A 36 -2.91 6.83 3.12
C GLU A 36 -2.43 7.04 1.70
N LEU A 37 -2.56 8.26 1.16
CA LEU A 37 -2.00 8.65 -0.13
C LEU A 37 -0.47 8.54 -0.12
N ALA A 38 0.17 9.10 0.92
CA ALA A 38 1.62 9.01 1.08
C ALA A 38 2.08 7.55 1.24
N LEU A 39 1.38 6.77 2.06
CA LEU A 39 1.70 5.36 2.29
C LEU A 39 1.52 4.52 1.01
N PHE A 40 0.45 4.78 0.24
CA PHE A 40 0.19 4.11 -1.02
C PHE A 40 1.29 4.41 -2.05
N ASN A 41 1.66 5.69 -2.21
CA ASN A 41 2.73 6.09 -3.12
C ASN A 41 4.06 5.45 -2.72
N LEU A 42 4.42 5.52 -1.43
CA LEU A 42 5.63 4.89 -0.90
C LEU A 42 5.64 3.37 -1.14
N ALA A 43 4.51 2.69 -0.98
CA ALA A 43 4.41 1.25 -1.21
C ALA A 43 4.69 0.87 -2.67
N ILE A 44 4.17 1.65 -3.63
CA ILE A 44 4.39 1.43 -5.06
C ILE A 44 5.85 1.64 -5.42
N ASP A 45 6.46 2.73 -4.92
CA ASP A 45 7.83 3.11 -5.29
C ASP A 45 8.88 2.17 -4.67
N SER A 46 8.70 1.81 -3.40
CA SER A 46 9.66 0.99 -2.64
C SER A 46 9.45 -0.52 -2.79
N LYS A 47 8.24 -0.96 -3.20
CA LYS A 47 7.83 -2.38 -3.28
C LYS A 47 7.99 -3.14 -1.96
N LEU A 48 7.93 -2.44 -0.82
CA LEU A 48 7.99 -3.06 0.50
C LEU A 48 6.80 -3.97 0.77
N ARG A 49 7.02 -5.01 1.59
CA ARG A 49 5.91 -5.82 2.12
C ARG A 49 5.08 -4.96 3.07
N ALA A 50 3.79 -5.24 3.17
CA ALA A 50 2.89 -4.47 4.04
C ALA A 50 3.35 -4.41 5.51
N CYS A 51 3.94 -5.50 6.03
CA CYS A 51 4.51 -5.52 7.37
C CYS A 51 5.73 -4.59 7.51
N ASP A 52 6.59 -4.55 6.51
CA ASP A 52 7.81 -3.74 6.51
C ASP A 52 7.44 -2.25 6.40
N LEU A 53 6.50 -1.93 5.51
CA LEU A 53 5.96 -0.59 5.33
C LEU A 53 5.28 -0.05 6.60
N ARG A 54 4.54 -0.90 7.33
CA ARG A 54 3.90 -0.51 8.59
C ARG A 54 4.91 -0.23 9.71
N ASN A 55 6.08 -0.88 9.67
CA ASN A 55 7.11 -0.75 10.70
C ASN A 55 8.09 0.40 10.43
N LEU A 56 7.94 1.10 9.31
CA LEU A 56 8.79 2.20 8.88
C LEU A 56 8.67 3.39 9.85
N LYS A 57 9.80 4.02 10.19
CA LYS A 57 9.87 5.21 11.03
C LYS A 57 10.24 6.43 10.21
N VAL A 58 9.92 7.63 10.71
CA VAL A 58 10.24 8.90 10.03
C VAL A 58 11.73 9.03 9.73
N GLN A 59 12.59 8.64 10.67
CA GLN A 59 14.06 8.64 10.50
C GLN A 59 14.56 7.74 9.36
N ASP A 60 13.76 6.74 8.93
CA ASP A 60 14.15 5.82 7.87
C ASP A 60 13.98 6.46 6.48
N VAL A 61 13.16 7.52 6.37
CA VAL A 61 12.80 8.21 5.12
C VAL A 61 13.12 9.70 5.09
N SER A 62 13.43 10.28 6.25
CA SER A 62 13.80 11.68 6.39
C SER A 62 15.02 11.80 7.28
N ARG A 63 16.02 12.51 6.79
CA ARG A 63 17.16 12.97 7.59
C ARG A 63 16.96 14.47 7.80
N SER A 64 16.61 14.84 9.02
CA SER A 64 16.64 16.23 9.49
C SER A 64 18.07 16.73 9.59
#